data_AF-A0A536V4J7-F1
#
_entry.id   AF-A0A536V4J7-F1
#
_cell.length_a   1.000
_cell.length_b   1.000
_cell.length_c   1.000
_cell.angle_alpha   90.00
_cell.angle_beta   90.00
_cell.angle_gamma   90.00
#
_symmetry.space_group_name_H-M   'P 1'
#
loop_
_entity.id
_entity.type
_entity.pdbx_description
1 polymer ?
#
loop_
_entity_poly.entity_id
_entity_poly.type
_entity_poly.pdbx_seq_one_letter_code
_entity_poly.pdbx_strand_id
1 'polypeptide(L)'
;MVVPRIGHLTEGRHDGGRGARDASRAVAWRLLRSLREGQSLSRAMHSADAFPEVLVASVTASERTSTLTSALEDFLRYDEMLQRLRRQVVSAAIYPAVVVSLGALISIFLLLYVIPRFSRMYVDFHGAVSLPTQVLMGVSRALHDRLPMVVAGLVAVALVGVWAWRQGYVLALAVRIVEQIPPLQRQWEHFRHAKLYQSLALMFRGGYTLDEALTVCQGLGLGAQTS
;
A
#
# COMPACT_ATOMS: atom_id res chain seq x y z
N MET A 1 45.39 1.37 -6.41
CA MET A 1 44.40 2.08 -7.27
C MET A 1 44.41 1.42 -8.65
N VAL A 2 43.53 0.45 -8.88
CA VAL A 2 43.26 -0.13 -10.22
C VAL A 2 41.80 -0.53 -10.22
N VAL A 3 41.01 0.16 -11.05
CA VAL A 3 39.63 -0.20 -11.39
C VAL A 3 39.67 -1.25 -12.50
N PRO A 4 38.83 -2.30 -12.46
CA PRO A 4 38.41 -2.96 -13.68
C PRO A 4 36.93 -2.69 -13.99
N ARG A 5 36.75 -1.89 -15.04
CA ARG A 5 35.89 -2.12 -16.22
C ARG A 5 34.52 -2.80 -15.96
N ILE A 6 33.50 -1.98 -15.72
CA ILE A 6 32.10 -2.36 -15.90
C ILE A 6 31.73 -2.06 -17.36
N GLY A 7 31.86 -3.09 -18.20
CA GLY A 7 31.41 -3.05 -19.59
C GLY A 7 30.16 -3.89 -19.74
N HIS A 8 29.14 -3.28 -20.37
CA HIS A 8 28.09 -3.94 -21.15
C HIS A 8 26.90 -4.52 -20.36
N LEU A 9 25.96 -3.65 -19.97
CA LEU A 9 24.55 -4.02 -19.72
C LEU A 9 23.59 -3.11 -20.51
N THR A 10 23.91 -2.88 -21.78
CA THR A 10 22.96 -2.33 -22.76
C THR A 10 22.45 -3.46 -23.63
N GLU A 11 21.54 -4.28 -23.12
CA GLU A 11 20.43 -4.90 -23.87
C GLU A 11 19.68 -5.87 -22.97
N GLY A 12 18.37 -5.64 -22.82
CA GLY A 12 17.53 -6.49 -21.98
C GLY A 12 16.17 -5.89 -21.61
N ARG A 13 15.54 -5.11 -22.50
CA ARG A 13 14.20 -4.53 -22.24
C ARG A 13 13.05 -5.53 -22.42
N HIS A 14 13.30 -6.84 -22.36
CA HIS A 14 12.27 -7.87 -22.47
C HIS A 14 12.31 -9.00 -21.41
N ASP A 15 13.15 -8.90 -20.36
CA ASP A 15 13.48 -10.06 -19.53
C ASP A 15 12.88 -10.11 -18.11
N GLY A 16 11.81 -9.35 -17.86
CA GLY A 16 11.14 -9.33 -16.55
C GLY A 16 10.65 -10.70 -16.07
N GLY A 17 10.39 -11.63 -16.99
CA GLY A 17 9.97 -13.00 -16.68
C GLY A 17 11.09 -13.99 -16.36
N ARG A 18 12.32 -13.78 -16.87
CA ARG A 18 13.46 -14.67 -16.56
C ARG A 18 14.08 -14.33 -15.20
N GLY A 19 14.29 -13.05 -14.92
CA GLY A 19 14.84 -12.60 -13.63
C GLY A 19 14.03 -13.06 -12.41
N ALA A 20 12.69 -13.07 -12.51
CA ALA A 20 11.83 -13.57 -11.43
C ALA A 20 11.97 -15.10 -11.22
N ARG A 21 12.02 -15.87 -12.32
CA ARG A 21 12.20 -17.33 -12.26
C ARG A 21 13.58 -17.70 -11.70
N ASP A 22 14.60 -16.94 -12.07
CA ASP A 22 15.97 -17.13 -11.59
C ASP A 22 16.08 -16.79 -10.10
N ALA A 23 15.41 -15.73 -9.64
CA ALA A 23 15.31 -15.39 -8.23
C ALA A 23 14.57 -16.49 -7.41
N SER A 24 13.41 -16.98 -7.88
CA SER A 24 12.69 -18.06 -7.21
C SER A 24 13.50 -19.35 -7.14
N ARG A 25 14.22 -19.69 -8.22
CA ARG A 25 15.14 -20.84 -8.24
C ARG A 25 16.27 -20.67 -7.24
N ALA A 26 16.86 -19.47 -7.14
CA ALA A 26 17.90 -19.18 -6.17
C ALA A 26 17.42 -19.36 -4.72
N VAL A 27 16.20 -18.90 -4.41
CA VAL A 27 15.58 -19.09 -3.08
C VAL A 27 15.33 -20.57 -2.80
N ALA A 28 14.80 -21.32 -3.77
CA ALA A 28 14.57 -22.77 -3.63
C ALA A 28 15.88 -23.54 -3.40
N TRP A 29 16.96 -23.19 -4.11
CA TRP A 29 18.27 -23.80 -3.91
C TRP A 29 18.86 -23.51 -2.53
N ARG A 30 18.68 -22.29 -2.00
CA ARG A 30 19.10 -21.94 -0.64
C ARG A 30 18.35 -22.76 0.41
N LEU A 31 17.02 -22.88 0.27
CA LEU A 31 16.19 -23.70 1.15
C LEU A 31 16.64 -25.17 1.13
N LEU A 32 16.80 -25.75 -0.07
CA LEU A 32 17.21 -27.15 -0.21
C LEU A 32 18.57 -27.42 0.42
N ARG A 33 19.50 -26.45 0.31
CA ARG A 33 20.82 -26.54 0.94
C ARG A 33 20.71 -26.57 2.47
N SER A 34 19.98 -25.62 3.06
CA SER A 34 19.76 -25.57 4.52
C SER A 34 19.09 -26.83 5.06
N LEU A 35 18.13 -27.40 4.33
CA LEU A 35 17.48 -28.65 4.70
C LEU A 35 18.44 -29.86 4.65
N ARG A 36 19.31 -29.92 3.63
CA ARG A 36 20.35 -30.96 3.54
C ARG A 36 21.41 -30.85 4.64
N GLU A 37 21.65 -29.64 5.14
CA GLU A 37 22.51 -29.36 6.28
C GLU A 37 21.83 -29.66 7.63
N GLY A 38 20.58 -30.16 7.63
CA GLY A 38 19.85 -30.57 8.83
C GLY A 38 19.15 -29.42 9.56
N GLN A 39 19.04 -28.24 8.95
CA GLN A 39 18.23 -27.16 9.52
C GLN A 39 16.74 -27.42 9.34
N SER A 40 15.92 -26.91 10.27
CA SER A 40 14.47 -26.88 10.10
C SER A 40 14.08 -25.97 8.92
N LEU A 41 12.99 -26.30 8.24
CA LEU A 41 12.39 -25.49 7.17
C LEU A 41 12.07 -24.08 7.67
N SER A 42 11.57 -23.93 8.91
CA SER A 42 11.31 -22.63 9.55
C SER A 42 12.56 -21.73 9.59
N ARG A 43 13.72 -22.24 10.03
CA ARG A 43 14.98 -21.48 10.03
C ARG A 43 15.46 -21.16 8.63
N ALA A 44 15.35 -22.13 7.72
CA ALA A 44 15.74 -21.95 6.33
C ALA A 44 14.93 -20.81 5.68
N MET A 45 13.60 -20.78 5.90
CA MET A 45 12.72 -19.73 5.40
C MET A 45 13.00 -18.37 6.04
N HIS A 46 13.26 -18.34 7.35
CA HIS A 46 13.65 -17.10 8.04
C HIS A 46 14.96 -16.52 7.49
N SER A 47 15.95 -17.37 7.17
CA SER A 47 17.25 -16.93 6.64
C SER A 47 17.21 -16.42 5.20
N ALA A 48 16.16 -16.79 4.45
CA ALA A 48 16.03 -16.45 3.03
C ALA A 48 15.46 -15.04 2.79
N ASP A 49 14.89 -14.39 3.81
CA ASP A 49 14.28 -13.04 3.78
C ASP A 49 13.31 -12.81 2.60
N ALA A 50 12.73 -13.90 2.09
CA ALA A 50 11.84 -13.90 0.93
C ALA A 50 10.39 -14.27 1.31
N PHE A 51 10.15 -14.59 2.59
CA PHE A 51 8.90 -15.14 3.08
C PHE A 51 8.28 -14.23 4.15
N PRO A 52 6.95 -14.01 4.13
CA PRO A 52 6.27 -13.26 5.17
C PRO A 52 6.42 -13.92 6.55
N GLU A 53 6.56 -13.12 7.60
CA GLU A 53 6.70 -13.61 8.98
C GLU A 53 5.54 -14.54 9.41
N VAL A 54 4.31 -14.25 8.95
CA VAL A 54 3.12 -15.07 9.22
C VAL A 54 3.29 -16.49 8.68
N LEU A 55 3.90 -16.65 7.50
CA LEU A 55 4.17 -17.95 6.92
C LEU A 55 5.26 -18.68 7.71
N VAL A 56 6.34 -17.99 8.08
CA VAL A 56 7.44 -18.57 8.89
C VAL A 56 6.92 -19.04 10.25
N ALA A 57 6.08 -18.25 10.91
CA ALA A 57 5.46 -18.62 12.19
C ALA A 57 4.53 -19.84 12.06
N SER A 58 3.69 -19.87 11.02
CA SER A 58 2.82 -21.01 10.72
C SER A 58 3.61 -22.30 10.48
N VAL A 59 4.66 -22.22 9.65
CA VAL A 59 5.57 -23.35 9.40
C VAL A 59 6.26 -23.81 10.69
N THR A 60 6.74 -22.88 11.53
CA THR A 60 7.40 -23.21 12.81
C THR A 60 6.48 -24.00 13.75
N ALA A 61 5.20 -23.62 13.83
CA ALA A 61 4.22 -24.36 14.63
C ALA A 61 3.94 -25.74 14.04
N SER A 62 3.79 -25.83 12.72
CA SER A 62 3.40 -27.05 12.00
C SER A 62 4.51 -28.06 11.78
N GLU A 63 5.78 -27.64 11.86
CA GLU A 63 6.93 -28.55 11.86
C GLU A 63 6.91 -29.51 13.06
N ARG A 64 6.46 -29.03 14.23
CA ARG A 64 6.43 -29.83 15.47
C ARG A 64 5.26 -30.81 15.49
N THR A 65 4.16 -30.45 14.83
CA THR A 65 2.93 -31.26 14.76
C THR A 65 2.83 -32.11 13.50
N SER A 66 3.85 -32.08 12.63
CA SER A 66 3.86 -32.78 11.33
C SER A 66 2.68 -32.41 10.42
N THR A 67 2.12 -31.21 10.56
CA THR A 67 0.96 -30.72 9.79
C THR A 67 1.32 -29.66 8.74
N LEU A 68 2.56 -29.70 8.24
CA LEU A 68 3.11 -28.71 7.29
C LEU A 68 2.26 -28.50 6.04
N THR A 69 1.73 -29.58 5.45
CA THR A 69 0.90 -29.50 4.24
C THR A 69 -0.35 -28.65 4.48
N SER A 70 -1.07 -28.90 5.57
CA SER A 70 -2.27 -28.12 5.93
C SER A 70 -1.93 -26.65 6.15
N ALA A 71 -0.82 -26.37 6.84
CA ALA A 71 -0.41 -25.01 7.15
C ALA A 71 -0.07 -24.18 5.89
N LEU A 72 0.57 -24.82 4.90
CA LEU A 72 0.85 -24.21 3.61
C LEU A 72 -0.45 -23.97 2.82
N GLU A 73 -1.37 -24.93 2.80
CA GLU A 73 -2.68 -24.77 2.16
C GLU A 73 -3.53 -23.67 2.79
N ASP A 74 -3.53 -23.57 4.12
CA ASP A 74 -4.23 -22.51 4.86
C ASP A 74 -3.60 -21.14 4.55
N PHE A 75 -2.27 -21.06 4.49
CA PHE A 75 -1.58 -19.83 4.10
C PHE A 75 -1.87 -19.43 2.65
N LEU A 76 -1.90 -20.37 1.71
CA LEU A 76 -2.24 -20.10 0.31
C LEU A 76 -3.66 -19.55 0.18
N ARG A 77 -4.63 -20.14 0.91
CA ARG A 77 -6.01 -19.61 0.96
C ARG A 77 -6.05 -18.20 1.54
N TYR A 78 -5.28 -17.94 2.59
CA TYR A 78 -5.16 -16.62 3.18
C TYR A 78 -4.56 -15.59 2.20
N ASP A 79 -3.47 -15.93 1.51
CA ASP A 79 -2.83 -15.06 0.53
C ASP A 79 -3.76 -14.77 -0.65
N GLU A 80 -4.45 -15.78 -1.19
CA GLU A 80 -5.45 -15.58 -2.24
C GLU A 80 -6.56 -14.63 -1.80
N MET A 81 -7.07 -14.78 -0.58
CA MET A 81 -8.09 -13.88 -0.03
C MET A 81 -7.53 -12.45 0.05
N LEU A 82 -6.30 -12.28 0.52
CA LEU A 82 -5.67 -10.97 0.65
C LEU A 82 -5.43 -10.31 -0.72
N GLN A 83 -4.99 -11.08 -1.72
CA GLN A 83 -4.83 -10.61 -3.10
C GLN A 83 -6.17 -10.18 -3.71
N ARG A 84 -7.25 -10.93 -3.49
CA ARG A 84 -8.60 -10.58 -3.95
C ARG A 84 -9.08 -9.28 -3.31
N LEU A 85 -8.95 -9.16 -1.98
CA LEU A 85 -9.29 -7.94 -1.25
C LEU A 85 -8.49 -6.74 -1.75
N ARG A 86 -7.17 -6.89 -1.92
CA ARG A 86 -6.31 -5.83 -2.46
C ARG A 86 -6.78 -5.38 -3.85
N ARG A 87 -7.10 -6.32 -4.75
CA ARG A 87 -7.61 -6.00 -6.09
C ARG A 87 -8.92 -5.23 -6.02
N GLN A 88 -9.85 -5.63 -5.15
CA GLN A 88 -11.14 -4.96 -4.98
C GLN A 88 -10.99 -3.55 -4.40
N VAL A 89 -10.10 -3.36 -3.44
CA VAL A 89 -9.81 -2.03 -2.87
C VAL A 89 -9.17 -1.12 -3.92
N VAL A 90 -8.19 -1.63 -4.67
CA VAL A 90 -7.53 -0.88 -5.73
C VAL A 90 -8.53 -0.51 -6.82
N SER A 91 -9.38 -1.44 -7.26
CA SER A 91 -10.36 -1.16 -8.32
C SER A 91 -11.39 -0.10 -7.89
N ALA A 92 -11.87 -0.14 -6.65
CA ALA A 92 -12.78 0.87 -6.12
C ALA A 92 -12.17 2.27 -6.03
N ALA A 93 -10.85 2.37 -5.77
CA ALA A 93 -10.14 3.64 -5.66
C ALA A 93 -9.82 4.31 -7.02
N ILE A 94 -9.83 3.55 -8.12
CA ILE A 94 -9.51 4.09 -9.46
C ILE A 94 -10.53 5.14 -9.90
N TYR A 95 -11.83 4.89 -9.72
CA TYR A 95 -12.87 5.82 -10.19
C TYR A 95 -12.77 7.21 -9.52
N PRO A 96 -12.72 7.33 -8.17
CA PRO A 96 -12.50 8.61 -7.51
C PRO A 96 -11.18 9.29 -7.94
N ALA A 97 -10.10 8.53 -8.08
CA ALA A 97 -8.81 9.09 -8.49
C ALA A 97 -8.86 9.70 -9.90
N VAL A 98 -9.54 9.05 -10.86
CA VAL A 98 -9.70 9.56 -12.22
C VAL A 98 -10.54 10.84 -12.24
N VAL A 99 -11.67 10.88 -11.53
CA VAL A 99 -12.53 12.07 -11.50
C VAL A 99 -11.85 13.25 -10.82
N VAL A 100 -11.19 13.03 -9.67
CA VAL A 100 -10.45 14.09 -8.96
C VAL A 100 -9.27 14.61 -9.79
N SER A 101 -8.52 13.73 -10.44
CA SER A 101 -7.39 14.15 -11.28
C SER A 101 -7.84 14.95 -12.50
N LEU A 102 -8.92 14.52 -13.17
CA LEU A 102 -9.49 15.27 -14.29
C LEU A 102 -10.05 16.61 -13.86
N GLY A 103 -10.77 16.66 -12.72
CA GLY A 103 -11.29 17.91 -12.16
C GLY A 103 -10.18 18.89 -11.77
N ALA A 104 -9.10 18.39 -11.17
CA ALA A 104 -7.92 19.19 -10.87
C ALA A 104 -7.26 19.72 -12.16
N LEU A 105 -7.08 18.86 -13.17
CA LEU A 105 -6.50 19.25 -14.46
C LEU A 105 -7.30 20.38 -15.13
N ILE A 106 -8.63 20.23 -15.19
CA ILE A 106 -9.53 21.24 -15.76
C ILE A 106 -9.46 22.54 -14.94
N SER A 107 -9.46 22.45 -13.61
CA SER A 107 -9.40 23.63 -12.72
C SER A 107 -8.10 24.41 -12.93
N ILE A 108 -6.97 23.72 -13.05
CA ILE A 108 -5.67 24.33 -13.33
C ILE A 108 -5.69 24.97 -14.72
N PHE A 109 -6.17 24.26 -15.74
CA PHE A 109 -6.27 24.81 -17.09
C PHE A 109 -7.09 26.10 -17.12
N LEU A 110 -8.22 26.12 -16.40
CA LEU A 110 -9.05 27.31 -16.26
C LEU A 110 -8.28 28.45 -15.58
N LEU A 111 -7.57 28.16 -14.50
CA LEU A 111 -6.80 29.14 -13.75
C LEU A 111 -5.62 29.73 -14.54
N LEU A 112 -4.87 28.88 -15.24
CA LEU A 112 -3.62 29.25 -15.93
C LEU A 112 -3.85 29.89 -17.29
N TYR A 113 -4.88 29.44 -18.02
CA TYR A 113 -5.08 29.84 -19.40
C TYR A 113 -6.32 30.72 -19.59
N VAL A 114 -7.44 30.33 -18.98
CA VAL A 114 -8.72 30.98 -19.22
C VAL A 114 -8.85 32.30 -18.45
N ILE A 115 -8.57 32.29 -17.14
CA ILE A 115 -8.65 33.50 -16.30
C ILE A 115 -7.76 34.65 -16.83
N PRO A 116 -6.48 34.43 -17.21
CA PRO A 116 -5.64 35.52 -17.69
C PRO A 116 -6.10 36.10 -19.02
N ARG A 117 -6.68 35.26 -19.89
CA ARG A 117 -7.20 35.70 -21.19
C ARG A 117 -8.41 36.61 -21.03
N PHE A 118 -9.32 36.27 -20.11
CA PHE A 118 -10.43 37.15 -19.75
C PHE A 118 -9.97 38.45 -19.09
N SER A 119 -8.94 38.38 -18.23
CA SER A 119 -8.37 39.60 -17.62
C SER A 119 -7.82 40.57 -18.65
N ARG A 120 -7.18 40.08 -19.73
CA ARG A 120 -6.67 40.94 -20.82
C ARG A 120 -7.80 41.59 -21.60
N MET A 121 -8.83 40.82 -21.96
CA MET A 121 -10.03 41.37 -22.63
C MET A 121 -10.72 42.45 -21.79
N TYR A 122 -10.71 42.33 -20.47
CA TYR A 122 -11.34 43.32 -19.58
C TYR A 122 -10.55 44.64 -19.50
N VAL A 123 -9.21 44.60 -19.64
CA VAL A 123 -8.37 45.80 -19.64
C VAL A 123 -8.61 46.67 -20.89
N ASP A 124 -9.04 46.05 -21.99
CA ASP A 124 -9.31 46.75 -23.24
C ASP A 124 -10.66 47.51 -23.23
N PHE A 125 -11.59 47.17 -22.32
CA PHE A 125 -12.85 47.91 -22.11
C PHE A 125 -12.65 49.08 -21.14
N HIS A 126 -12.50 50.27 -21.70
CA HIS A 126 -12.25 51.53 -20.99
C HIS A 126 -13.51 51.98 -20.22
N GLY A 127 -13.50 51.90 -18.89
CA GLY A 127 -14.48 52.63 -18.06
C GLY A 127 -14.61 52.11 -16.62
N ALA A 128 -14.01 52.84 -15.67
CA ALA A 128 -14.22 52.77 -14.21
C ALA A 128 -14.50 51.38 -13.62
N VAL A 129 -13.44 50.65 -13.28
CA VAL A 129 -13.57 49.38 -12.56
C VAL A 129 -14.14 49.58 -11.15
N SER A 130 -15.38 49.13 -10.97
CA SER A 130 -16.04 48.93 -9.67
C SER A 130 -15.17 48.08 -8.73
N LEU A 131 -15.24 48.35 -7.41
CA LEU A 131 -14.47 47.68 -6.33
C LEU A 131 -14.29 46.15 -6.51
N PRO A 132 -15.32 45.35 -6.83
CA PRO A 132 -15.16 43.90 -7.03
C PRO A 132 -14.17 43.53 -8.15
N THR A 133 -14.08 44.33 -9.21
CA THR A 133 -13.12 44.08 -10.30
C THR A 133 -11.68 44.39 -9.86
N GLN A 134 -11.48 45.37 -8.97
CA GLN A 134 -10.15 45.68 -8.42
C GLN A 134 -9.66 44.57 -7.46
N VAL A 135 -10.56 44.02 -6.65
CA VAL A 135 -10.28 42.84 -5.81
C VAL A 135 -9.91 41.64 -6.68
N LEU A 136 -10.67 41.39 -7.76
CA LEU A 136 -10.39 40.29 -8.69
C LEU A 136 -9.05 40.47 -9.42
N MET A 137 -8.69 41.69 -9.83
CA MET A 137 -7.38 42.00 -10.43
C MET A 137 -6.23 41.93 -9.43
N GLY A 138 -6.47 42.26 -8.15
CA GLY A 138 -5.51 42.09 -7.06
C GLY A 138 -5.21 40.60 -6.81
N VAL A 139 -6.25 39.78 -6.75
CA VAL A 139 -6.13 38.31 -6.65
C VAL A 139 -5.43 37.74 -7.88
N SER A 140 -5.76 38.21 -9.09
CA SER A 140 -5.13 37.78 -10.35
C SER A 140 -3.63 38.04 -10.37
N ARG A 141 -3.17 39.22 -9.92
CA ARG A 141 -1.74 39.57 -9.84
C ARG A 141 -0.99 38.75 -8.78
N ALA A 142 -1.58 38.58 -7.60
CA ALA A 142 -1.00 37.73 -6.54
C ALA A 142 -0.88 36.25 -6.97
N LEU A 143 -1.82 35.79 -7.81
CA LEU A 143 -1.79 34.45 -8.38
C LEU A 143 -0.72 34.33 -9.47
N HIS A 144 -0.56 35.34 -10.33
CA HIS A 144 0.45 35.38 -11.41
C HIS A 144 1.91 35.34 -10.91
N ASP A 145 2.25 36.11 -9.86
CA ASP A 145 3.61 36.10 -9.30
C ASP A 145 3.96 34.79 -8.60
N ARG A 146 2.96 34.05 -8.11
CA ARG A 146 3.14 32.75 -7.44
C ARG A 146 2.73 31.55 -8.29
N LEU A 147 2.32 31.75 -9.55
CA LEU A 147 1.99 30.69 -10.50
C LEU A 147 3.03 29.57 -10.57
N PRO A 148 4.35 29.86 -10.70
CA PRO A 148 5.33 28.79 -10.75
C PRO A 148 5.38 27.97 -9.45
N MET A 149 5.08 28.57 -8.30
CA MET A 149 5.04 27.87 -7.00
C MET A 149 3.75 27.05 -6.82
N VAL A 150 2.62 27.52 -7.33
CA VAL A 150 1.35 26.76 -7.34
C VAL A 150 1.44 25.58 -8.30
N VAL A 151 1.97 25.79 -9.50
CA VAL A 151 2.21 24.73 -10.49
C VAL A 151 3.25 23.73 -9.97
N ALA A 152 4.36 24.19 -9.37
CA ALA A 152 5.33 23.32 -8.74
C ALA A 152 4.75 22.53 -7.57
N GLY A 153 3.89 23.14 -6.74
CA GLY A 153 3.19 22.47 -5.66
C GLY A 153 2.25 21.38 -6.16
N LEU A 154 1.52 21.64 -7.25
CA LEU A 154 0.58 20.67 -7.82
C LEU A 154 1.29 19.53 -8.54
N VAL A 155 2.38 19.83 -9.26
CA VAL A 155 3.29 18.82 -9.83
C VAL A 155 3.96 18.00 -8.73
N ALA A 156 4.38 18.62 -7.62
CA ALA A 156 4.94 17.91 -6.47
C ALA A 156 3.91 17.00 -5.82
N VAL A 157 2.66 17.43 -5.63
CA VAL A 157 1.56 16.59 -5.12
C VAL A 157 1.28 15.43 -6.08
N ALA A 158 1.27 15.67 -7.40
CA ALA A 158 1.09 14.62 -8.40
C ALA A 158 2.25 13.61 -8.38
N LEU A 159 3.50 14.08 -8.30
CA LEU A 159 4.69 13.21 -8.23
C LEU A 159 4.74 12.43 -6.92
N VAL A 160 4.43 13.05 -5.78
CA VAL A 160 4.31 12.38 -4.48
C VAL A 160 3.18 11.36 -4.50
N GLY A 161 2.04 11.69 -5.12
CA GLY A 161 0.92 10.76 -5.31
C GLY A 161 1.32 9.55 -6.15
N VAL A 162 2.00 9.76 -7.29
CA VAL A 162 2.49 8.68 -8.17
C VAL A 162 3.57 7.84 -7.47
N TRP A 163 4.49 8.48 -6.75
CA TRP A 163 5.55 7.81 -5.98
C TRP A 163 4.95 6.96 -4.85
N ALA A 164 4.02 7.52 -4.07
CA ALA A 164 3.29 6.81 -3.02
C ALA A 164 2.45 5.65 -3.57
N TRP A 165 1.88 5.79 -4.78
CA TRP A 165 1.15 4.70 -5.45
C TRP A 165 2.07 3.57 -5.88
N ARG A 166 3.25 3.88 -6.41
CA ARG A 166 4.23 2.85 -6.80
C ARG A 166 4.78 2.06 -5.61
N GLN A 167 4.82 2.64 -4.42
CA GLN A 167 5.36 2.00 -3.22
C GLN A 167 4.32 1.21 -2.40
N GLY A 168 3.04 1.19 -2.81
CA GLY A 168 1.98 0.57 -2.01
C GLY A 168 1.63 1.34 -0.72
N TYR A 169 2.24 2.51 -0.52
CA TYR A 169 2.11 3.35 0.67
C TYR A 169 0.76 4.07 0.75
N VAL A 170 0.07 4.27 -0.38
CA VAL A 170 -1.30 4.81 -0.38
C VAL A 170 -2.27 3.91 0.36
N LEU A 171 -2.02 2.59 0.39
CA LEU A 171 -2.84 1.69 1.21
C LEU A 171 -2.58 1.96 2.70
N ALA A 172 -1.32 2.18 3.10
CA ALA A 172 -0.95 2.51 4.48
C ALA A 172 -1.45 3.90 4.92
N LEU A 173 -1.39 4.89 4.03
CA LEU A 173 -1.89 6.25 4.29
C LEU A 173 -3.42 6.29 4.24
N ALA A 174 -4.07 5.59 3.32
CA ALA A 174 -5.52 5.43 3.29
C ALA A 174 -6.02 4.69 4.52
N VAL A 175 -5.30 3.66 5.02
CA VAL A 175 -5.61 3.01 6.31
C VAL A 175 -5.51 4.02 7.46
N ARG A 176 -4.48 4.87 7.50
CA ARG A 176 -4.36 5.93 8.54
C ARG A 176 -5.42 7.04 8.43
N ILE A 177 -5.84 7.41 7.22
CA ILE A 177 -6.92 8.39 7.00
C ILE A 177 -8.28 7.75 7.32
N VAL A 178 -8.47 6.47 7.00
CA VAL A 178 -9.65 5.68 7.37
C VAL A 178 -9.74 5.46 8.88
N GLU A 179 -8.61 5.31 9.58
CA GLU A 179 -8.56 5.26 11.04
C GLU A 179 -9.06 6.55 11.71
N GLN A 180 -8.99 7.70 11.00
CA GLN A 180 -9.53 8.97 11.47
C GLN A 180 -11.01 9.19 11.13
N ILE A 181 -11.68 8.24 10.46
CA ILE A 181 -13.11 8.31 10.17
C ILE A 181 -13.87 7.51 11.25
N PRO A 182 -14.37 8.16 12.33
CA PRO A 182 -15.07 7.51 13.44
C PRO A 182 -16.26 6.59 13.10
N PRO A 183 -17.04 6.75 12.00
CA PRO A 183 -18.11 5.80 11.72
C PRO A 183 -17.63 4.39 11.32
N LEU A 184 -16.36 4.20 10.91
CA LEU A 184 -15.82 2.87 10.60
C LEU A 184 -15.34 2.11 11.85
N GLN A 185 -15.00 2.80 12.93
CA GLN A 185 -14.51 2.18 14.18
C GLN A 185 -15.55 1.23 14.80
N ARG A 186 -16.85 1.52 14.64
CA ARG A 186 -17.94 0.66 15.14
C ARG A 186 -18.10 -0.68 14.41
N GLN A 187 -17.62 -0.80 13.17
CA GLN A 187 -17.68 -2.07 12.42
C GLN A 187 -16.49 -2.99 12.75
N TRP A 188 -15.35 -2.43 13.16
CA TRP A 188 -14.14 -3.21 13.46
C TRP A 188 -14.26 -4.02 14.75
N GLU A 189 -15.05 -3.55 15.73
CA GLU A 189 -15.36 -4.30 16.95
C GLU A 189 -16.04 -5.64 16.62
N HIS A 190 -17.02 -5.64 15.70
CA HIS A 190 -17.70 -6.85 15.26
C HIS A 190 -16.76 -7.85 14.58
N PHE A 191 -15.79 -7.36 13.79
CA PHE A 191 -14.79 -8.20 13.14
C PHE A 191 -13.80 -8.81 14.15
N ARG A 192 -13.44 -8.05 15.20
CA ARG A 192 -12.54 -8.50 16.26
C ARG A 192 -13.18 -9.61 17.10
N HIS A 193 -14.46 -9.47 17.42
CA HIS A 193 -15.23 -10.53 18.08
C HIS A 193 -15.35 -11.79 17.21
N ALA A 194 -15.68 -11.64 15.92
CA ALA A 194 -15.80 -12.77 15.00
C ALA A 194 -14.49 -13.57 14.86
N LYS A 195 -13.35 -12.88 14.76
CA LYS A 195 -12.03 -13.52 14.64
C LYS A 195 -11.64 -14.29 15.91
N LEU A 196 -11.98 -13.74 17.08
CA LEU A 196 -11.72 -14.34 18.38
C LEU A 196 -12.58 -15.59 18.60
N TYR A 197 -13.87 -15.54 18.23
CA TYR A 197 -14.73 -16.71 18.28
C TYR A 197 -14.29 -17.79 17.27
N GLN A 198 -13.84 -17.39 16.08
CA GLN A 198 -13.36 -18.33 15.06
C GLN A 198 -12.03 -18.99 15.45
N SER A 199 -11.08 -18.25 16.06
CA SER A 199 -9.83 -18.84 16.56
C SER A 199 -10.09 -19.80 17.71
N LEU A 200 -10.95 -19.44 18.67
CA LEU A 200 -11.38 -20.33 19.74
C LEU A 200 -12.04 -21.59 19.18
N ALA A 201 -12.98 -21.46 18.24
CA ALA A 201 -13.67 -22.61 17.64
C ALA A 201 -12.71 -23.56 16.92
N LEU A 202 -11.67 -23.03 16.26
CA LEU A 202 -10.66 -23.83 15.59
C LEU A 202 -9.77 -24.58 16.59
N MET A 203 -9.37 -23.93 17.68
CA MET A 203 -8.56 -24.55 18.75
C MET A 203 -9.36 -25.60 19.53
N PHE A 204 -10.63 -25.34 19.85
CA PHE A 204 -11.48 -26.34 20.49
C PHE A 204 -11.69 -27.58 19.62
N ARG A 205 -11.87 -27.40 18.30
CA ARG A 205 -11.89 -28.53 17.34
C ARG A 205 -10.56 -29.27 17.27
N GLY A 206 -9.45 -28.59 17.51
CA GLY A 206 -8.11 -29.18 17.60
C GLY A 206 -7.82 -29.90 18.91
N GLY A 207 -8.74 -29.89 19.88
CA GLY A 207 -8.60 -30.60 21.16
C GLY A 207 -7.88 -29.80 22.26
N TYR A 208 -7.65 -28.50 22.07
CA TYR A 208 -7.06 -27.64 23.10
C TYR A 208 -8.04 -27.41 24.27
N THR A 209 -7.52 -27.37 25.51
CA THR A 209 -8.31 -26.96 26.67
C THR A 209 -8.57 -25.46 26.66
N LEU A 210 -9.62 -25.01 27.36
CA LEU A 210 -10.02 -23.59 27.36
C LEU A 210 -8.90 -22.67 27.82
N ASP A 211 -8.06 -23.11 28.76
CA ASP A 211 -6.95 -22.32 29.30
C ASP A 211 -5.80 -22.17 28.28
N GLU A 212 -5.46 -23.24 27.56
CA GLU A 212 -4.46 -23.21 26.48
C GLU A 212 -4.92 -22.32 25.32
N ALA A 213 -6.18 -22.46 24.89
CA ALA A 213 -6.76 -21.66 23.83
C ALA A 213 -6.82 -20.16 24.17
N LEU A 214 -7.15 -19.81 25.41
CA LEU A 214 -7.16 -18.43 25.89
C LEU A 214 -5.75 -17.82 25.94
N THR A 215 -4.76 -18.58 26.40
CA THR A 215 -3.37 -18.13 26.49
C THR A 215 -2.79 -17.84 25.10
N VAL A 216 -3.07 -18.70 24.13
CA VAL A 216 -2.64 -18.51 22.73
C VAL A 216 -3.34 -17.31 22.07
N CYS A 217 -4.64 -17.10 22.34
CA CYS A 217 -5.36 -15.94 21.81
C CYS A 217 -4.88 -14.60 22.41
N GLN A 218 -4.45 -14.59 23.68
CA GLN A 218 -3.85 -13.41 24.31
C GLN A 218 -2.48 -13.07 23.70
N GLY A 219 -1.65 -14.07 23.42
CA GLY A 219 -0.36 -13.87 22.74
C GLY A 219 -0.47 -13.33 21.31
N LEU A 220 -1.61 -13.55 20.65
CA LEU A 220 -1.90 -13.05 19.29
C LEU A 220 -2.45 -11.61 19.27
N GLY A 221 -2.53 -10.91 20.42
CA GLY A 221 -3.01 -9.53 20.50
C GLY A 221 -4.50 -9.35 20.22
N LEU A 222 -5.27 -10.45 20.21
CA LEU A 222 -6.73 -10.45 20.04
C LEU A 222 -7.47 -10.23 21.37
N GLY A 223 -6.79 -10.41 22.50
CA GLY A 223 -7.28 -10.03 23.82
C GLY A 223 -7.46 -8.52 23.93
N ALA A 224 -8.57 -8.09 24.51
CA ALA A 224 -8.86 -6.68 24.75
C ALA A 224 -7.66 -6.02 25.44
N GLN A 225 -6.95 -5.15 24.72
CA GLN A 225 -6.06 -4.17 25.32
C GLN A 225 -6.95 -3.23 26.11
N THR A 226 -7.14 -3.52 27.39
CA THR A 226 -7.63 -2.55 28.36
C THR A 226 -6.46 -1.64 28.69
N SER A 227 -6.45 -0.46 28.09
CA SER A 227 -5.78 0.73 28.60
C SER A 227 -6.61 1.93 28.18
#